data_AF-A0A932TII0-F1
#
_entry.id   AF-A0A932TII0-F1
#
_cell.length_a   1.000
_cell.length_b   1.000
_cell.length_c   1.000
_cell.angle_alpha   90.00
_cell.angle_beta   90.00
_cell.angle_gamma   90.00
#
_symmetry.space_group_name_H-M   'P 1'
#
loop_
_entity.id
_entity.type
_entity.pdbx_description
1 polymer ?
#
loop_
_entity_poly.entity_id
_entity_poly.type
_entity_poly.pdbx_seq_one_letter_code
_entity_poly.pdbx_strand_id
1 'polypeptide(L)'
;AYEGLDEIVRQRKLGPDAAHPVNTYRVQKLIGDVACKPGKSFFFTLNQDLFIERNYYIYSGIRPRPSIPGIQIGEDWFTTNFGGKIGREDIRHVPSAAELDARKQEIVAQSDFFYVKLHGSQNWRSSADAQLMVIGKGKTDQISREPLLAWYSELFRAVVLQSERRLLVIGYGFRDEHINNVIADAVANHGLALYVISPVPYDAFRQDLRAAPAGEVILQGLSGYYPCGLLEMFPGDQSITQIYRQLCDTFLAG
;
A
#
# COMPACT_ATOMS: atom_id res chain seq x y z
N ALA A 1 -16.09 10.30 -5.20
CA ALA A 1 -14.93 10.07 -4.31
C ALA A 1 -13.62 10.06 -5.10
N TYR A 2 -13.42 9.14 -6.05
CA TYR A 2 -12.17 9.02 -6.82
C TYR A 2 -11.84 10.25 -7.69
N GLU A 3 -12.82 10.86 -8.36
CA GLU A 3 -12.60 12.12 -9.10
C GLU A 3 -12.18 13.27 -8.17
N GLY A 4 -12.70 13.32 -6.95
CA GLY A 4 -12.31 14.31 -5.94
C GLY A 4 -10.90 14.07 -5.42
N LEU A 5 -10.51 12.79 -5.20
CA LEU A 5 -9.12 12.44 -4.88
C LEU A 5 -8.18 12.82 -6.02
N ASP A 6 -8.58 12.56 -7.27
CA ASP A 6 -7.82 12.96 -8.45
C ASP A 6 -7.62 14.48 -8.52
N GLU A 7 -8.68 15.24 -8.30
CA GLU A 7 -8.61 16.70 -8.25
C GLU A 7 -7.67 17.20 -7.16
N ILE A 8 -7.78 16.68 -5.94
CA ILE A 8 -6.89 17.02 -4.82
C ILE A 8 -5.43 16.73 -5.17
N VAL A 9 -5.17 15.56 -5.77
CA VAL A 9 -3.82 15.16 -6.17
C VAL A 9 -3.26 16.06 -7.27
N ARG A 10 -4.07 16.43 -8.28
CA ARG A 10 -3.64 17.30 -9.39
C ARG A 10 -3.44 18.76 -8.99
N GLN A 11 -4.25 19.27 -8.06
CA GLN A 11 -4.15 20.65 -7.57
C GLN A 11 -3.03 20.84 -6.54
N ARG A 12 -2.37 19.76 -6.16
CA ARG A 12 -1.30 19.82 -5.18
C ARG A 12 -0.14 20.67 -5.68
N LYS A 13 0.20 21.68 -4.90
CA LYS A 13 1.40 22.49 -5.08
C LYS A 13 2.54 21.93 -4.22
N LEU A 14 3.76 22.04 -4.73
CA LEU A 14 4.96 21.86 -3.92
C LEU A 14 5.28 23.18 -3.23
N GLY A 15 5.62 23.14 -1.94
CA GLY A 15 6.01 24.31 -1.16
C GLY A 15 5.29 24.42 0.18
N PRO A 16 5.82 25.23 1.11
CA PRO A 16 5.25 25.41 2.45
C PRO A 16 3.86 26.04 2.42
N ASP A 17 3.55 26.85 1.40
CA ASP A 17 2.26 27.53 1.23
C ASP A 17 1.17 26.66 0.58
N ALA A 18 1.47 25.38 0.30
CA ALA A 18 0.48 24.46 -0.23
C ALA A 18 -0.59 24.15 0.82
N ALA A 19 -1.84 23.93 0.39
CA ALA A 19 -2.94 23.58 1.30
C ALA A 19 -2.67 22.28 2.09
N HIS A 20 -1.85 21.38 1.53
CA HIS A 20 -1.41 20.12 2.14
C HIS A 20 0.10 19.92 1.93
N PRO A 21 0.95 20.65 2.69
CA PRO A 21 2.38 20.73 2.42
C PRO A 21 3.10 19.53 3.06
N VAL A 22 2.94 18.34 2.47
CA VAL A 22 3.67 17.13 2.87
C VAL A 22 4.96 17.02 2.07
N ASN A 23 6.08 16.71 2.71
CA ASN A 23 7.35 16.44 2.03
C ASN A 23 7.31 15.08 1.30
N THR A 24 6.88 15.12 0.04
CA THR A 24 6.86 13.96 -0.87
C THR A 24 8.21 13.31 -1.06
N TYR A 25 9.28 14.10 -1.12
CA TYR A 25 10.62 13.54 -1.34
C TYR A 25 10.99 12.55 -0.25
N ARG A 26 10.63 12.85 1.02
CA ARG A 26 10.84 11.93 2.15
C ARG A 26 9.88 10.75 2.15
N VAL A 27 8.60 10.96 1.82
CA VAL A 27 7.65 9.83 1.69
C VAL A 27 8.13 8.84 0.63
N GLN A 28 8.52 9.36 -0.55
CA GLN A 28 9.10 8.53 -1.60
C GLN A 28 10.43 7.90 -1.16
N LYS A 29 11.22 8.60 -0.32
CA LYS A 29 12.48 8.04 0.22
C LYS A 29 12.20 6.84 1.10
N LEU A 30 11.26 6.95 2.03
CA LEU A 30 10.85 5.82 2.87
C LEU A 30 10.45 4.61 2.02
N ILE A 31 9.62 4.82 1.01
CA ILE A 31 9.16 3.75 0.11
C ILE A 31 10.34 3.18 -0.71
N GLY A 32 11.22 4.04 -1.23
CA GLY A 32 12.40 3.63 -1.97
C GLY A 32 13.41 2.87 -1.11
N ASP A 33 13.62 3.27 0.14
CA ASP A 33 14.51 2.59 1.07
C ASP A 33 14.01 1.16 1.36
N VAL A 34 12.68 0.96 1.44
CA VAL A 34 12.08 -0.39 1.50
C VAL A 34 12.31 -1.13 0.20
N ALA A 35 11.99 -0.51 -0.94
CA ALA A 35 12.06 -1.14 -2.26
C ALA A 35 13.47 -1.55 -2.68
N CYS A 36 14.51 -0.87 -2.16
CA CYS A 36 15.91 -1.17 -2.43
C CYS A 36 16.52 -2.22 -1.47
N LYS A 37 15.76 -2.78 -0.52
CA LYS A 37 16.23 -3.89 0.31
C LYS A 37 16.46 -5.14 -0.54
N PRO A 38 17.43 -6.00 -0.21
CA PRO A 38 17.65 -7.25 -0.94
C PRO A 38 16.40 -8.12 -1.01
N GLY A 39 16.16 -8.71 -2.18
CA GLY A 39 14.99 -9.55 -2.44
C GLY A 39 13.78 -8.76 -2.92
N LYS A 40 12.60 -9.40 -2.85
CA LYS A 40 11.34 -8.81 -3.32
C LYS A 40 10.68 -7.98 -2.24
N SER A 41 10.30 -6.76 -2.61
CA SER A 41 9.62 -5.77 -1.78
C SER A 41 8.17 -5.57 -2.22
N PHE A 42 7.29 -5.31 -1.27
CA PHE A 42 5.85 -5.23 -1.52
C PHE A 42 5.25 -4.00 -0.84
N PHE A 43 4.40 -3.29 -1.57
CA PHE A 43 3.51 -2.25 -1.08
C PHE A 43 2.08 -2.73 -1.32
N PHE A 44 1.36 -3.07 -0.26
CA PHE A 44 -0.03 -3.47 -0.33
C PHE A 44 -0.94 -2.30 0.01
N THR A 45 -2.02 -2.13 -0.74
CA THR A 45 -3.08 -1.15 -0.41
C THR A 45 -4.46 -1.80 -0.46
N LEU A 46 -5.32 -1.40 0.47
CA LEU A 46 -6.75 -1.75 0.50
C LEU A 46 -7.61 -0.67 -0.18
N ASN A 47 -7.06 0.53 -0.35
CA ASN A 47 -7.79 1.70 -0.81
C ASN A 47 -7.28 2.18 -2.17
N GLN A 48 -8.04 3.08 -2.79
CA GLN A 48 -7.53 3.86 -3.90
C GLN A 48 -6.41 4.78 -3.40
N ASP A 49 -5.17 4.47 -3.75
CA ASP A 49 -4.01 5.26 -3.37
C ASP A 49 -3.40 5.95 -4.60
N LEU A 50 -4.10 7.02 -5.01
CA LEU A 50 -3.65 7.90 -6.08
C LEU A 50 -2.35 8.62 -5.74
N PHE A 51 -1.94 8.68 -4.47
CA PHE A 51 -0.65 9.26 -4.12
C PHE A 51 0.47 8.40 -4.69
N ILE A 52 0.45 7.08 -4.49
CA ILE A 52 1.48 6.21 -5.06
C ILE A 52 1.42 6.20 -6.59
N GLU A 53 0.24 6.04 -7.16
CA GLU A 53 0.06 5.97 -8.62
C GLU A 53 0.49 7.26 -9.34
N ARG A 54 0.25 8.42 -8.72
CA ARG A 54 0.46 9.75 -9.32
C ARG A 54 1.56 10.62 -8.69
N ASN A 55 2.25 10.18 -7.65
CA ASN A 55 3.30 10.98 -7.00
C ASN A 55 4.52 10.17 -6.59
N TYR A 56 4.49 8.84 -6.69
CA TYR A 56 5.70 8.05 -6.55
C TYR A 56 6.42 8.01 -7.89
N TYR A 57 7.52 8.75 -8.03
CA TYR A 57 8.29 8.78 -9.26
C TYR A 57 9.76 8.49 -9.01
N ILE A 58 10.41 7.98 -10.06
CA ILE A 58 11.82 7.61 -10.03
C ILE A 58 12.64 8.88 -10.21
N TYR A 59 12.91 9.59 -9.12
CA TYR A 59 13.93 10.63 -9.18
C TYR A 59 15.31 9.96 -9.33
N SER A 60 16.07 10.43 -10.31
CA SER A 60 17.49 10.09 -10.57
C SER A 60 17.86 8.63 -10.83
N GLY A 61 16.90 7.75 -11.20
CA GLY A 61 17.21 6.35 -11.55
C GLY A 61 17.64 5.46 -10.37
N ILE A 62 17.57 5.97 -9.13
CA ILE A 62 18.05 5.28 -7.93
C ILE A 62 16.98 4.33 -7.34
N ARG A 63 15.71 4.47 -7.74
CA ARG A 63 14.58 3.73 -7.17
C ARG A 63 13.90 2.83 -8.19
N PRO A 64 13.54 1.59 -7.83
CA PRO A 64 12.82 0.72 -8.74
C PRO A 64 11.42 1.28 -9.02
N ARG A 65 10.99 1.20 -10.27
CA ARG A 65 9.59 1.43 -10.66
C ARG A 65 8.75 0.31 -10.05
N PRO A 66 7.64 0.60 -9.35
CA PRO A 66 6.74 -0.45 -8.89
C PRO A 66 6.12 -1.16 -10.10
N SER A 67 6.05 -2.48 -10.02
CA SER A 67 5.20 -3.30 -10.90
C SER A 67 3.84 -3.50 -10.24
N ILE A 68 2.77 -3.51 -11.04
CA ILE A 68 1.44 -3.94 -10.61
C ILE A 68 1.20 -5.31 -11.26
N PRO A 69 1.36 -6.42 -10.52
CA PRO A 69 1.39 -7.76 -11.11
C PRO A 69 0.15 -8.06 -11.96
N GLY A 70 0.31 -8.33 -13.25
CA GLY A 70 -0.81 -8.65 -14.14
C GLY A 70 -1.59 -7.44 -14.68
N ILE A 71 -1.19 -6.20 -14.34
CA ILE A 71 -1.79 -4.99 -14.92
C ILE A 71 -0.77 -4.33 -15.83
N GLN A 72 -1.17 -4.01 -17.07
CA GLN A 72 -0.36 -3.20 -17.96
C GLN A 72 -0.34 -1.75 -17.48
N ILE A 73 0.81 -1.30 -17.02
CA ILE A 73 1.00 0.04 -16.47
C ILE A 73 1.19 1.02 -17.63
N GLY A 74 0.49 2.15 -17.62
CA GLY A 74 0.66 3.19 -18.64
C GLY A 74 2.00 3.90 -18.50
N GLU A 75 2.48 4.55 -19.56
CA GLU A 75 3.75 5.28 -19.54
C GLU A 75 3.77 6.38 -18.46
N ASP A 76 2.62 7.04 -18.25
CA ASP A 76 2.50 8.15 -17.30
C ASP A 76 2.44 7.72 -15.83
N TRP A 77 2.22 6.44 -15.50
CA TRP A 77 2.13 5.99 -14.12
C TRP A 77 3.50 5.94 -13.44
N PHE A 78 3.56 6.30 -12.17
CA PHE A 78 4.81 6.46 -11.43
C PHE A 78 5.83 7.46 -12.06
N THR A 79 5.35 8.56 -12.65
CA THR A 79 6.18 9.59 -13.30
C THR A 79 6.05 10.97 -12.65
N THR A 80 6.66 12.02 -13.19
CA THR A 80 6.40 13.39 -12.73
C THR A 80 5.24 14.05 -13.49
N ASN A 81 4.70 13.39 -14.51
CA ASN A 81 3.76 13.98 -15.45
C ASN A 81 2.31 13.56 -15.15
N PHE A 82 1.66 14.31 -14.27
CA PHE A 82 0.31 14.01 -13.80
C PHE A 82 -0.63 15.21 -13.88
N GLY A 83 -0.52 16.04 -14.91
CA GLY A 83 -1.44 17.16 -15.12
C GLY A 83 -2.85 16.73 -15.59
N GLY A 84 -2.96 15.61 -16.30
CA GLY A 84 -4.19 15.14 -16.93
C GLY A 84 -5.21 14.58 -15.94
N LYS A 85 -6.50 14.89 -16.12
CA LYS A 85 -7.60 14.27 -15.36
C LYS A 85 -7.66 12.78 -15.70
N ILE A 86 -7.96 11.93 -14.71
CA ILE A 86 -8.16 10.50 -14.98
C ILE A 86 -9.33 10.32 -15.96
N GLY A 87 -9.08 9.59 -17.04
CA GLY A 87 -10.00 9.41 -18.15
C GLY A 87 -10.29 7.96 -18.50
N ARG A 88 -10.85 7.74 -19.69
CA ARG A 88 -11.16 6.38 -20.21
C ARG A 88 -9.88 5.62 -20.54
N GLU A 89 -8.84 6.34 -20.94
CA GLU A 89 -7.50 5.86 -21.24
C GLU A 89 -6.79 5.25 -20.03
N ASP A 90 -7.25 5.54 -18.81
CA ASP A 90 -6.73 4.95 -17.58
C ASP A 90 -7.43 3.65 -17.20
N ILE A 91 -8.47 3.24 -17.94
CA ILE A 91 -9.13 1.97 -17.71
C ILE A 91 -8.16 0.84 -18.00
N ARG A 92 -8.09 -0.14 -17.09
CA ARG A 92 -7.25 -1.33 -17.22
C ARG A 92 -8.12 -2.58 -17.12
N HIS A 93 -8.02 -3.42 -18.14
CA HIS A 93 -8.60 -4.76 -18.06
C HIS A 93 -7.65 -5.66 -17.27
N VAL A 94 -8.20 -6.37 -16.30
CA VAL A 94 -7.46 -7.39 -15.56
C VAL A 94 -7.41 -8.68 -16.40
N PRO A 95 -6.39 -9.53 -16.21
CA PRO A 95 -6.28 -10.78 -16.93
C PRO A 95 -7.38 -11.75 -16.48
N SER A 96 -7.86 -12.56 -17.42
CA SER A 96 -8.64 -13.76 -17.10
C SER A 96 -7.81 -14.77 -16.31
N ALA A 97 -8.47 -15.77 -15.71
CA ALA A 97 -7.79 -16.85 -14.99
C ALA A 97 -6.72 -17.55 -15.86
N ALA A 98 -7.05 -17.87 -17.11
CA ALA A 98 -6.14 -18.56 -18.02
C ALA A 98 -4.91 -17.70 -18.38
N GLU A 99 -5.10 -16.41 -18.66
CA GLU A 99 -3.99 -15.48 -18.93
C GLU A 99 -3.10 -15.28 -17.70
N LEU A 100 -3.72 -15.21 -16.52
CA LEU A 100 -3.02 -15.06 -15.27
C LEU A 100 -2.14 -16.29 -14.99
N ASP A 101 -2.71 -17.49 -15.07
CA ASP A 101 -1.99 -18.75 -14.81
C ASP A 101 -0.82 -18.95 -15.78
N ALA A 102 -1.00 -18.60 -17.05
CA ALA A 102 0.05 -18.71 -18.07
C ALA A 102 1.26 -17.81 -17.81
N ARG A 103 1.07 -16.68 -17.12
CA ARG A 103 2.10 -15.62 -16.97
C ARG A 103 2.51 -15.36 -15.53
N LYS A 104 1.89 -16.02 -14.56
CA LYS A 104 2.09 -15.75 -13.12
C LYS A 104 3.55 -15.78 -12.70
N GLN A 105 4.28 -16.82 -13.13
CA GLN A 105 5.70 -16.97 -12.80
C GLN A 105 6.57 -15.88 -13.45
N GLU A 106 6.29 -15.55 -14.71
CA GLU A 106 6.96 -14.48 -15.44
C GLU A 106 6.76 -13.12 -14.74
N ILE A 107 5.51 -12.79 -14.38
CA ILE A 107 5.15 -11.54 -13.71
C ILE A 107 5.93 -11.36 -12.40
N VAL A 108 6.04 -12.43 -11.59
CA VAL A 108 6.78 -12.39 -10.32
C VAL A 108 8.29 -12.30 -10.56
N ALA A 109 8.81 -12.87 -11.65
CA ALA A 109 10.24 -12.83 -11.97
C ALA A 109 10.70 -11.45 -12.47
N GLN A 110 9.82 -10.68 -13.11
CA GLN A 110 10.16 -9.42 -13.80
C GLN A 110 10.37 -8.19 -12.91
N SER A 111 10.04 -8.27 -11.62
CA SER A 111 10.16 -7.12 -10.72
C SER A 111 10.57 -7.54 -9.33
N ASP A 112 11.28 -6.66 -8.66
CA ASP A 112 11.63 -6.79 -7.24
C ASP A 112 10.86 -5.80 -6.36
N PHE A 113 10.00 -4.95 -6.95
CA PHE A 113 9.13 -4.06 -6.19
C PHE A 113 7.70 -4.08 -6.72
N PHE A 114 6.79 -4.58 -5.90
CA PHE A 114 5.39 -4.76 -6.28
C PHE A 114 4.47 -3.80 -5.54
N TYR A 115 3.59 -3.13 -6.28
CA TYR A 115 2.47 -2.37 -5.77
C TYR A 115 1.17 -3.16 -6.03
N VAL A 116 0.55 -3.63 -4.95
CA VAL A 116 -0.54 -4.64 -4.99
C VAL A 116 -1.80 -4.05 -4.35
N LYS A 117 -2.89 -3.96 -5.12
CA LYS A 117 -4.19 -3.45 -4.65
C LYS A 117 -5.14 -4.59 -4.28
N LEU A 118 -5.27 -4.89 -2.99
CA LEU A 118 -6.02 -6.07 -2.52
C LEU A 118 -7.53 -5.99 -2.79
N HIS A 119 -8.09 -4.78 -2.90
CA HIS A 119 -9.54 -4.55 -3.16
C HIS A 119 -9.82 -3.99 -4.55
N GLY A 120 -8.85 -4.11 -5.47
CA GLY A 120 -9.00 -3.63 -6.85
C GLY A 120 -8.90 -2.11 -7.00
N SER A 121 -9.42 -1.61 -8.11
CA SER A 121 -9.29 -0.22 -8.52
C SER A 121 -10.54 0.30 -9.22
N GLN A 122 -10.89 1.57 -9.04
CA GLN A 122 -12.05 2.15 -9.72
C GLN A 122 -11.91 2.11 -11.25
N ASN A 123 -10.68 2.21 -11.75
CA ASN A 123 -10.36 2.12 -13.17
C ASN A 123 -10.07 0.69 -13.66
N TRP A 124 -10.28 -0.35 -12.83
CA TRP A 124 -10.11 -1.74 -13.28
C TRP A 124 -11.43 -2.33 -13.79
N ARG A 125 -11.30 -3.16 -14.82
CA ARG A 125 -12.41 -3.85 -15.48
C ARG A 125 -12.10 -5.34 -15.59
N SER A 126 -13.10 -6.17 -15.30
CA SER A 126 -13.06 -7.60 -15.54
C SER A 126 -13.01 -7.92 -17.05
N SER A 127 -12.81 -9.19 -17.38
CA SER A 127 -13.00 -9.70 -18.75
C SER A 127 -14.43 -9.51 -19.27
N ALA A 128 -15.42 -9.41 -18.37
CA ALA A 128 -16.82 -9.11 -18.68
C ALA A 128 -17.16 -7.61 -18.58
N ASP A 129 -16.14 -6.74 -18.54
CA ASP A 129 -16.25 -5.28 -18.43
C ASP A 129 -16.95 -4.74 -17.16
N ALA A 130 -17.21 -5.61 -16.17
CA ALA A 130 -17.64 -5.17 -14.85
C ALA A 130 -16.52 -4.41 -14.12
N GLN A 131 -16.88 -3.36 -13.37
CA GLN A 131 -15.94 -2.62 -12.51
C GLN A 131 -15.43 -3.50 -11.37
N LEU A 132 -14.11 -3.54 -11.17
CA LEU A 132 -13.46 -4.37 -10.16
C LEU A 132 -12.98 -3.54 -8.97
N MET A 133 -13.89 -3.35 -8.01
CA MET A 133 -13.61 -2.65 -6.77
C MET A 133 -14.42 -3.27 -5.63
N VAL A 134 -13.73 -3.77 -4.62
CA VAL A 134 -14.33 -4.47 -3.48
C VAL A 134 -14.64 -3.46 -2.38
N ILE A 135 -15.92 -3.21 -2.13
CA ILE A 135 -16.39 -2.30 -1.09
C ILE A 135 -17.53 -2.97 -0.30
N GLY A 136 -17.65 -2.61 0.98
CA GLY A 136 -18.78 -3.01 1.81
C GLY A 136 -18.61 -4.40 2.42
N LYS A 137 -19.72 -5.14 2.55
CA LYS A 137 -19.78 -6.48 3.16
C LYS A 137 -19.52 -7.57 2.10
N GLY A 138 -19.19 -8.78 2.54
CA GLY A 138 -18.96 -9.93 1.64
C GLY A 138 -17.69 -9.81 0.80
N LYS A 139 -16.66 -9.12 1.33
CA LYS A 139 -15.40 -8.86 0.60
C LYS A 139 -14.70 -10.15 0.18
N THR A 140 -14.67 -11.15 1.05
CA THR A 140 -14.06 -12.46 0.77
C THR A 140 -14.67 -13.10 -0.48
N ASP A 141 -16.00 -13.10 -0.59
CA ASP A 141 -16.70 -13.65 -1.75
C ASP A 141 -16.38 -12.85 -3.02
N GLN A 142 -16.38 -11.52 -2.94
CA GLN A 142 -16.06 -10.65 -4.07
C GLN A 142 -14.61 -10.88 -4.56
N ILE A 143 -13.65 -10.98 -3.63
CA ILE A 143 -12.23 -11.25 -3.92
C ILE A 143 -12.08 -12.64 -4.57
N SER A 144 -12.75 -13.67 -4.03
CA SER A 144 -12.62 -15.05 -4.50
C SER A 144 -13.13 -15.27 -5.93
N ARG A 145 -14.06 -14.42 -6.40
CA ARG A 145 -14.66 -14.50 -7.73
C ARG A 145 -13.80 -13.87 -8.83
N GLU A 146 -12.88 -13.00 -8.46
CA GLU A 146 -12.01 -12.31 -9.41
C GLU A 146 -10.59 -12.91 -9.34
N PRO A 147 -10.13 -13.64 -10.38
CA PRO A 147 -8.85 -14.35 -10.36
C PRO A 147 -7.65 -13.49 -9.94
N LEU A 148 -7.58 -12.24 -10.40
CA LEU A 148 -6.49 -11.34 -10.04
C LEU A 148 -6.52 -11.00 -8.55
N LEU A 149 -7.69 -10.68 -8.00
CA LEU A 149 -7.83 -10.28 -6.59
C LEU A 149 -7.63 -11.48 -5.65
N ALA A 150 -8.12 -12.66 -6.04
CA ALA A 150 -7.85 -13.90 -5.32
C ALA A 150 -6.33 -14.16 -5.26
N TRP A 151 -5.62 -14.03 -6.39
CA TRP A 151 -4.17 -14.15 -6.37
C TRP A 151 -3.48 -13.09 -5.51
N TYR A 152 -3.93 -11.84 -5.55
CA TYR A 152 -3.35 -10.79 -4.72
C TYR A 152 -3.55 -11.03 -3.22
N SER A 153 -4.71 -11.57 -2.83
CA SER A 153 -4.97 -12.02 -1.46
C SER A 153 -3.99 -13.13 -1.06
N GLU A 154 -3.79 -14.13 -1.92
CA GLU A 154 -2.80 -15.19 -1.69
C GLU A 154 -1.37 -14.67 -1.66
N LEU A 155 -1.04 -13.66 -2.48
CA LEU A 155 0.27 -13.03 -2.51
C LEU A 155 0.53 -12.28 -1.20
N PHE A 156 -0.44 -11.51 -0.70
CA PHE A 156 -0.34 -10.87 0.61
C PHE A 156 -0.09 -11.91 1.71
N ARG A 157 -0.91 -12.96 1.76
CA ARG A 157 -0.76 -14.07 2.70
C ARG A 157 0.63 -14.71 2.61
N ALA A 158 1.06 -15.09 1.41
CA ALA A 158 2.35 -15.74 1.19
C ALA A 158 3.54 -14.85 1.58
N VAL A 159 3.43 -13.54 1.43
CA VAL A 159 4.49 -12.60 1.82
C VAL A 159 4.54 -12.42 3.33
N VAL A 160 3.41 -12.16 3.99
CA VAL A 160 3.41 -11.85 5.43
C VAL A 160 3.60 -13.08 6.32
N LEU A 161 3.26 -14.27 5.84
CA LEU A 161 3.53 -15.55 6.54
C LEU A 161 4.97 -16.05 6.37
N GLN A 162 5.84 -15.32 5.67
CA GLN A 162 7.27 -15.65 5.70
C GLN A 162 7.84 -15.34 7.08
N SER A 163 8.78 -16.16 7.54
CA SER A 163 9.41 -16.02 8.85
C SER A 163 10.10 -14.66 8.99
N GLU A 164 9.97 -14.05 10.16
CA GLU A 164 10.71 -12.83 10.57
C GLU A 164 10.47 -11.61 9.66
N ARG A 165 9.28 -11.54 9.03
CA ARG A 165 8.90 -10.38 8.23
C ARG A 165 8.59 -9.16 9.09
N ARG A 166 8.78 -7.98 8.49
CA ARG A 166 8.41 -6.69 9.05
C ARG A 166 7.32 -6.05 8.20
N LEU A 167 6.24 -5.61 8.83
CA LEU A 167 5.12 -4.95 8.16
C LEU A 167 4.95 -3.53 8.70
N LEU A 168 5.14 -2.52 7.85
CA LEU A 168 4.80 -1.14 8.14
C LEU A 168 3.37 -0.84 7.66
N VAL A 169 2.52 -0.43 8.59
CA VAL A 169 1.12 -0.11 8.39
C VAL A 169 0.92 1.40 8.52
N ILE A 170 0.32 2.03 7.51
CA ILE A 170 0.09 3.47 7.47
C ILE A 170 -1.40 3.73 7.24
N GLY A 171 -2.07 4.40 8.19
CA GLY A 171 -3.46 4.84 8.01
C GLY A 171 -4.50 3.72 7.91
N TYR A 172 -4.17 2.50 8.37
CA TYR A 172 -5.11 1.38 8.41
C TYR A 172 -5.72 1.22 9.81
N GLY A 173 -7.04 1.24 9.88
CA GLY A 173 -7.79 1.19 11.14
C GLY A 173 -8.14 -0.22 11.64
N PHE A 174 -7.58 -1.28 11.06
CA PHE A 174 -7.84 -2.67 11.48
C PHE A 174 -9.32 -3.07 11.54
N ARG A 175 -10.14 -2.53 10.63
CA ARG A 175 -11.57 -2.91 10.50
C ARG A 175 -11.84 -3.97 9.46
N ASP A 176 -10.80 -4.47 8.79
CA ASP A 176 -10.94 -5.47 7.74
C ASP A 176 -10.55 -6.86 8.24
N GLU A 177 -11.55 -7.66 8.56
CA GLU A 177 -11.37 -8.96 9.23
C GLU A 177 -10.48 -9.92 8.45
N HIS A 178 -10.66 -10.03 7.12
CA HIS A 178 -9.84 -10.96 6.32
C HIS A 178 -8.36 -10.58 6.30
N ILE A 179 -8.04 -9.29 6.31
CA ILE A 179 -6.66 -8.80 6.40
C ILE A 179 -6.12 -9.02 7.81
N ASN A 180 -6.91 -8.67 8.83
CA ASN A 180 -6.53 -8.82 10.23
C ASN A 180 -6.25 -10.28 10.59
N ASN A 181 -7.04 -11.22 10.08
CA ASN A 181 -6.85 -12.66 10.34
C ASN A 181 -5.51 -13.14 9.79
N VAL A 182 -5.11 -12.67 8.60
CA VAL A 182 -3.80 -12.99 8.02
C VAL A 182 -2.66 -12.37 8.83
N ILE A 183 -2.81 -11.11 9.27
CA ILE A 183 -1.80 -10.45 10.14
C ILE A 183 -1.68 -11.19 11.47
N ALA A 184 -2.80 -11.59 12.08
CA ALA A 184 -2.82 -12.31 13.34
C ALA A 184 -2.16 -13.70 13.22
N ASP A 185 -2.43 -14.43 12.15
CA ASP A 185 -1.76 -15.71 11.82
C ASP A 185 -0.24 -15.50 11.70
N ALA A 186 0.18 -14.49 10.96
CA ALA A 186 1.59 -14.13 10.79
C ALA A 186 2.28 -13.77 12.11
N VAL A 187 1.59 -13.04 12.99
CA VAL A 187 2.12 -12.71 14.33
C VAL A 187 2.24 -13.97 15.19
N ALA A 188 1.17 -14.75 15.29
CA ALA A 188 1.10 -15.91 16.19
C ALA A 188 2.07 -17.03 15.76
N ASN A 189 2.19 -17.27 14.45
CA ASN A 189 2.81 -18.48 13.94
C ASN A 189 4.10 -18.24 13.14
N HIS A 190 4.40 -16.98 12.76
CA HIS A 190 5.52 -16.66 11.86
C HIS A 190 6.44 -15.53 12.36
N GLY A 191 6.16 -14.97 13.54
CA GLY A 191 6.99 -13.94 14.16
C GLY A 191 6.96 -12.59 13.43
N LEU A 192 5.84 -12.24 12.81
CA LEU A 192 5.68 -10.96 12.12
C LEU A 192 5.88 -9.77 13.09
N ALA A 193 6.81 -8.88 12.77
CA ALA A 193 7.04 -7.63 13.48
C ALA A 193 6.22 -6.48 12.84
N LEU A 194 5.28 -5.93 13.60
CA LEU A 194 4.34 -4.91 13.13
C LEU A 194 4.77 -3.50 13.55
N TYR A 195 4.80 -2.58 12.59
CA TYR A 195 5.07 -1.16 12.81
C TYR A 195 3.88 -0.34 12.33
N VAL A 196 3.37 0.59 13.14
CA VAL A 196 2.13 1.32 12.81
C VAL A 196 2.36 2.83 12.88
N ILE A 197 2.03 3.53 11.80
CA ILE A 197 1.92 4.99 11.75
C ILE A 197 0.44 5.37 11.72
N SER A 198 -0.01 6.09 12.75
CA SER A 198 -1.40 6.48 12.90
C SER A 198 -1.50 7.76 13.73
N PRO A 199 -2.37 8.73 13.36
CA PRO A 199 -2.60 9.91 14.18
C PRO A 199 -3.41 9.60 15.47
N VAL A 200 -3.91 8.37 15.62
CA VAL A 200 -4.65 7.95 16.81
C VAL A 200 -3.67 7.79 17.98
N PRO A 201 -3.98 8.35 19.17
CA PRO A 201 -3.18 8.10 20.37
C PRO A 201 -3.03 6.61 20.67
N TYR A 202 -1.87 6.20 21.19
CA TYR A 202 -1.54 4.78 21.37
C TYR A 202 -2.57 4.02 22.23
N ASP A 203 -3.01 4.60 23.35
CA ASP A 203 -3.98 3.95 24.24
C ASP A 203 -5.35 3.74 23.57
N ALA A 204 -5.80 4.74 22.81
CA ALA A 204 -7.04 4.65 22.03
C ALA A 204 -6.91 3.58 20.93
N PHE A 205 -5.78 3.56 20.21
CA PHE A 205 -5.50 2.52 19.21
C PHE A 205 -5.53 1.12 19.82
N ARG A 206 -4.89 0.91 20.98
CA ARG A 206 -4.90 -0.40 21.65
C ARG A 206 -6.30 -0.81 22.07
N GLN A 207 -7.07 0.11 22.64
CA GLN A 207 -8.44 -0.16 23.07
C GLN A 207 -9.31 -0.56 21.88
N ASP A 208 -9.24 0.22 20.80
CA ASP A 208 -9.99 -0.04 19.56
C ASP A 208 -9.57 -1.37 18.93
N LEU A 209 -8.26 -1.65 18.86
CA LEU A 209 -7.77 -2.89 18.29
C LEU A 209 -8.21 -4.10 19.13
N ARG A 210 -8.15 -4.03 20.46
CA ARG A 210 -8.64 -5.09 21.37
C ARG A 210 -10.11 -5.42 21.20
N ALA A 211 -10.92 -4.44 20.83
CA ALA A 211 -12.33 -4.68 20.56
C ALA A 211 -12.57 -5.48 19.26
N ALA A 212 -11.56 -5.63 18.40
CA ALA A 212 -11.66 -6.40 17.16
C ALA A 212 -11.36 -7.90 17.38
N PRO A 213 -11.97 -8.82 16.61
CA PRO A 213 -11.85 -10.28 16.81
C PRO A 213 -10.43 -10.85 16.87
N ALA A 214 -9.45 -10.23 16.21
CA ALA A 214 -8.04 -10.67 16.18
C ALA A 214 -7.09 -9.68 16.91
N GLY A 215 -7.66 -8.70 17.61
CA GLY A 215 -6.94 -7.54 18.13
C GLY A 215 -5.81 -7.85 19.09
N GLU A 216 -6.07 -8.72 20.08
CA GLU A 216 -5.07 -9.05 21.09
C GLU A 216 -3.87 -9.78 20.48
N VAL A 217 -4.10 -10.66 19.49
CA VAL A 217 -3.02 -11.35 18.78
C VAL A 217 -2.20 -10.35 17.97
N ILE A 218 -2.85 -9.46 17.21
CA ILE A 218 -2.14 -8.44 16.41
C ILE A 218 -1.28 -7.55 17.31
N LEU A 219 -1.79 -7.18 18.49
CA LEU A 219 -1.04 -6.37 19.46
C LEU A 219 0.24 -7.04 19.97
N GLN A 220 0.29 -8.37 20.03
CA GLN A 220 1.49 -9.10 20.46
C GLN A 220 2.65 -8.93 19.46
N GLY A 221 2.35 -8.71 18.18
CA GLY A 221 3.36 -8.47 17.14
C GLY A 221 3.81 -7.01 17.05
N LEU A 222 3.21 -6.10 17.82
CA LEU A 222 3.50 -4.67 17.72
C LEU A 222 4.93 -4.36 18.19
N SER A 223 5.79 -4.06 17.24
CA SER A 223 7.21 -3.74 17.42
C SER A 223 7.50 -2.24 17.38
N GLY A 224 6.60 -1.43 16.79
CA GLY A 224 6.70 0.03 16.81
C GLY A 224 5.36 0.72 16.57
N TYR A 225 5.12 1.82 17.28
CA TYR A 225 3.93 2.65 17.12
C TYR A 225 4.30 4.13 17.08
N TYR A 226 3.89 4.84 16.03
CA TYR A 226 4.20 6.25 15.81
C TYR A 226 2.87 7.03 15.78
N PRO A 227 2.51 7.72 16.89
CA PRO A 227 1.23 8.41 17.06
C PRO A 227 1.23 9.76 16.32
N CYS A 228 1.40 9.73 14.99
CA CYS A 228 1.49 10.93 14.18
C CYS A 228 0.81 10.80 12.81
N GLY A 229 0.41 11.93 12.26
CA GLY A 229 0.03 12.04 10.86
C GLY A 229 1.24 12.10 9.92
N LEU A 230 1.02 11.90 8.61
CA LEU A 230 2.08 12.05 7.61
C LEU A 230 2.65 13.47 7.54
N LEU A 231 1.83 14.50 7.81
CA LEU A 231 2.30 15.89 7.83
C LEU A 231 3.27 16.16 8.98
N GLU A 232 3.02 15.55 10.15
CA GLU A 232 3.91 15.66 11.30
C GLU A 232 5.20 14.85 11.09
N MET A 233 5.12 13.70 10.43
CA MET A 233 6.32 12.92 10.12
C MET A 233 7.14 13.56 8.99
N PHE A 234 6.48 14.13 7.99
CA PHE A 234 7.06 14.68 6.76
C PHE A 234 6.59 16.13 6.51
N PRO A 235 7.03 17.08 7.35
CA PRO A 235 6.58 18.48 7.27
C PRO A 235 7.04 19.17 5.98
N GLY A 236 6.24 20.13 5.52
CA GLY A 236 6.48 20.85 4.26
C GLY A 236 7.70 21.75 4.24
N ASP A 237 8.21 22.12 5.42
CA ASP A 237 9.50 22.81 5.61
C ASP A 237 10.71 21.91 5.34
N GLN A 238 10.45 20.64 5.00
CA GLN A 238 11.40 19.60 4.69
C GLN A 238 12.30 19.17 5.85
N SER A 239 12.01 19.59 7.08
CA SER A 239 12.79 19.19 8.26
C SER A 239 12.79 17.68 8.48
N ILE A 240 13.83 17.18 9.15
CA ILE A 240 13.91 15.78 9.60
C ILE A 240 13.32 15.70 10.99
N THR A 241 12.21 15.01 11.13
CA THR A 241 11.54 14.84 12.41
C THR A 241 12.18 13.71 13.23
N GLN A 242 12.09 13.81 14.55
CA GLN A 242 12.57 12.74 15.44
C GLN A 242 11.83 11.43 15.20
N ILE A 243 10.53 11.51 14.93
CA ILE A 243 9.68 10.34 14.64
C ILE A 243 10.16 9.62 13.38
N TYR A 244 10.50 10.35 12.32
CA TYR A 244 11.07 9.75 11.11
C TYR A 244 12.42 9.08 11.38
N ARG A 245 13.30 9.68 12.20
CA ARG A 245 14.58 9.04 12.59
C ARG A 245 14.33 7.73 13.34
N GLN A 246 13.43 7.75 14.32
CA GLN A 246 13.06 6.56 15.08
C GLN A 246 12.50 5.45 14.18
N LEU A 247 11.65 5.78 13.20
CA LEU A 247 11.17 4.83 12.21
C LEU A 247 12.33 4.21 11.41
N CYS A 248 13.27 5.02 10.91
CA CYS A 248 14.45 4.51 10.21
C CYS A 248 15.27 3.56 11.09
N ASP A 249 15.53 3.95 12.34
CA ASP A 249 16.40 3.19 13.27
C ASP A 249 15.78 1.86 13.72
N THR A 250 14.46 1.72 13.62
CA THR A 250 13.74 0.54 14.12
C THR A 250 13.20 -0.34 13.00
N PHE A 251 12.53 0.24 12.01
CA PHE A 251 11.94 -0.50 10.89
C PHE A 251 12.96 -0.75 9.78
N LEU A 252 13.71 0.26 9.34
CA LEU A 252 14.64 0.15 8.19
C LEU A 252 16.02 -0.38 8.58
N ALA A 253 16.41 -0.37 9.85
CA ALA A 253 17.75 -0.77 10.27
C ALA A 253 17.96 -2.30 10.38
N GLY A 254 16.89 -3.09 10.41
CA GLY A 254 16.99 -4.55 10.25
C GLY A 254 16.74 -5.00 8.83
#